data_AF-A0A447UT12-F1
#
_entry.id   AF-A0A447UT12-F1
#
_cell.length_a   1.000
_cell.length_b   1.000
_cell.length_c   1.000
_cell.angle_alpha   90.00
_cell.angle_beta   90.00
_cell.angle_gamma   90.00
#
_symmetry.space_group_name_H-M   'P 1'
#
loop_
_entity.id
_entity.type
_entity.pdbx_description
1 polymer ?
#
loop_
_entity_poly.entity_id
_entity_poly.type
_entity_poly.pdbx_seq_one_letter_code
_entity_poly.pdbx_strand_id
1 'polypeptide(L)' 'MVTFHTNHGDIVIKTFDDKAPETVKNFLDYCREGFYNKHHFPPCLLTVS' A
#
# COMPACT_ATOMS: atom_id res chain seq x y z
N MET A 1 -1.60 0.96 8.11
CA MET A 1 -1.20 2.15 7.33
C MET A 1 -0.31 1.70 6.19
N VAL A 2 -0.44 2.32 5.01
CA VAL A 2 0.35 2.00 3.81
C VAL A 2 0.91 3.29 3.23
N THR A 3 2.19 3.31 2.86
CA THR A 3 2.86 4.48 2.30
C THR A 3 3.36 4.19 0.88
N PHE A 4 2.98 5.04 -0.07
CA PHE A 4 3.48 5.01 -1.45
C PHE A 4 4.50 6.13 -1.64
N HIS A 5 5.73 5.78 -2.00
CA HIS A 5 6.82 6.74 -2.17
C HIS A 5 6.93 7.23 -3.60
N THR A 6 6.27 8.33 -3.94
CA THR A 6 6.30 8.87 -5.31
C THR A 6 7.46 9.83 -5.53
N ASN A 7 7.82 10.07 -6.79
CA ASN A 7 8.75 11.14 -7.17
C ASN A 7 8.24 12.56 -6.79
N HIS A 8 6.96 12.69 -6.46
CA HIS A 8 6.32 13.92 -5.99
C HIS A 8 6.11 13.95 -4.47
N GLY A 9 6.61 12.95 -3.73
CA GLY A 9 6.46 12.82 -2.28
C GLY A 9 5.64 11.61 -1.86
N ASP A 10 5.39 11.49 -0.56
CA ASP A 10 4.78 10.31 0.04
C ASP A 10 3.26 10.42 0.12
N ILE A 11 2.58 9.36 -0.27
CA ILE A 11 1.12 9.23 -0.12
C ILE A 11 0.86 8.22 0.99
N VAL A 12 0.26 8.68 2.08
CA VAL A 12 -0.10 7.84 3.23
C VAL A 12 -1.58 7.49 3.15
N ILE A 13 -1.87 6.19 3.08
CA ILE A 13 -3.22 5.64 3.06
C ILE A 13 -3.50 4.95 4.40
N LYS A 14 -4.55 5.39 5.08
CA LYS A 14 -5.08 4.72 6.26
C LYS A 14 -6.08 3.66 5.83
N THR A 15 -5.83 2.41 6.23
CA THR A 15 -6.72 1.28 6.03
C THR A 15 -7.73 1.18 7.17
N PHE A 16 -8.88 0.55 6.91
CA PHE A 16 -9.92 0.27 7.91
C PHE A 16 -9.98 -1.24 8.17
N ASP A 17 -8.88 -1.79 8.67
CA ASP A 17 -8.71 -3.21 9.00
C ASP A 17 -9.71 -3.69 10.07
N ASP A 18 -10.20 -2.77 10.91
CA ASP A 18 -11.26 -2.99 11.89
C ASP A 18 -12.62 -3.28 11.24
N LYS A 19 -12.90 -2.69 10.07
CA LYS A 19 -14.21 -2.83 9.39
C LYS A 19 -14.18 -3.81 8.22
N ALA A 20 -13.05 -3.95 7.54
CA ALA A 20 -12.90 -4.77 6.34
C ALA A 20 -11.57 -5.53 6.33
N PRO A 21 -11.35 -6.47 7.27
CA PRO A 21 -10.06 -7.13 7.47
C PRO A 21 -9.61 -7.94 6.26
N GLU A 22 -10.51 -8.63 5.57
CA GLU A 22 -10.16 -9.45 4.40
C GLU A 22 -9.79 -8.59 3.18
N THR A 23 -10.51 -7.51 2.94
CA THR A 23 -10.21 -6.57 1.85
C THR A 23 -8.87 -5.89 2.10
N VAL A 24 -8.62 -5.45 3.34
CA VAL A 24 -7.35 -4.85 3.71
C VAL A 24 -6.22 -5.88 3.56
N LYS A 25 -6.40 -7.12 4.00
CA LYS A 25 -5.41 -8.18 3.83
C LYS A 25 -5.06 -8.40 2.35
N ASN A 26 -6.05 -8.57 1.48
CA ASN A 26 -5.83 -8.74 0.04
C ASN A 26 -5.10 -7.54 -0.58
N PHE A 27 -5.48 -6.31 -0.19
CA PHE A 27 -4.80 -5.10 -0.66
C PHE A 27 -3.33 -5.06 -0.24
N LEU A 28 -3.02 -5.40 1.02
CA LEU A 28 -1.66 -5.47 1.54
C LEU A 28 -0.85 -6.55 0.82
N ASP A 29 -1.44 -7.71 0.54
CA ASP A 29 -0.77 -8.80 -0.16
C ASP A 29 -0.40 -8.41 -1.61
N TYR A 30 -1.30 -7.74 -2.34
CA TYR A 30 -0.97 -7.17 -3.66
C TYR A 30 0.15 -6.11 -3.58
N CYS A 31 0.19 -5.33 -2.52
CA CYS A 31 1.29 -4.39 -2.28
C CYS A 31 2.63 -5.12 -2.05
N ARG A 32 2.64 -6.20 -1.27
CA ARG A 32 3.85 -7.02 -1.01
C ARG A 32 4.37 -7.72 -2.25
N GLU A 33 3.46 -8.23 -3.08
CA GLU A 33 3.81 -8.91 -4.33
C GLU A 33 4.34 -7.95 -5.40
N GLY A 34 4.38 -6.64 -5.10
CA GLY A 34 4.83 -5.62 -6.05
C GLY A 34 3.86 -5.45 -7.22
N PHE A 35 2.60 -5.86 -7.08
CA PHE A 35 1.58 -5.73 -8.11
C PHE A 35 1.43 -4.27 -8.58
N TYR A 36 1.54 -3.33 -7.63
CA TYR A 36 1.48 -1.90 -7.89
C TYR A 36 2.85 -1.28 -8.26
N ASN A 37 3.94 -2.03 -8.21
CA ASN A 37 5.29 -1.54 -8.58
C ASN A 37 5.49 -1.63 -10.11
N LYS A 38 4.75 -0.82 -10.88
CA LYS A 38 4.88 -0.74 -12.35
C LYS A 38 5.55 0.56 -12.77
N HIS A 39 6.02 0.66 -14.02
CA HIS A 39 6.79 1.80 -14.54
C HIS A 39 6.18 3.21 -14.27
N HIS A 40 4.87 3.31 -14.07
CA HIS A 40 4.16 4.54 -13.73
C HIS A 40 3.77 4.69 -12.25
N PHE A 41 3.89 3.64 -11.44
CA PHE A 41 3.56 3.65 -10.03
C PHE A 41 4.78 3.30 -9.15
N PRO A 42 5.07 4.13 -8.16
CA PRO A 42 6.22 3.92 -7.29
C PRO A 42 6.10 2.69 -6.39
N PRO A 43 7.23 2.23 -5.82
CA PRO A 43 7.24 1.10 -4.90
C PRO A 43 6.34 1.35 -3.69
N CYS A 44 5.40 0.43 -3.46
CA CYS A 44 4.60 0.41 -2.24
C CYS A 44 5.48 -0.12 -1.09
N LEU A 45 5.94 0.76 -0.21
CA LEU A 45 6.63 0.33 1.01
C LEU A 45 5.60 0.18 2.12
N LEU A 46 5.37 -1.07 2.50
CA LEU A 46 4.53 -1.40 3.64
C LEU A 46 5.25 -1.05 4.94
N THR A 47 5.12 0.20 5.35
CA THR A 47 5.48 0.62 6.71
C THR A 47 4.32 0.24 7.63
N VAL A 48 4.40 -0.97 8.21
CA VAL A 48 3.49 -1.38 9.28
C VAL A 48 4.01 -0.71 10.56
N SER A 49 3.40 0.42 10.91
CA SER A 49 3.55 1.07 12.22
C SER A 49 2.31 0.82 13.06
#